data_AF-A0A6D2K285-F1
#
_entry.id   AF-A0A6D2K285-F1
#
_cell.length_a   1.000
_cell.length_b   1.000
_cell.length_c   1.000
_cell.angle_alpha   90.00
_cell.angle_beta   90.00
_cell.angle_gamma   90.00
#
_symmetry.space_group_name_H-M   'P 1'
#
loop_
_entity.id
_entity.type
_entity.pdbx_description
1 polymer ?
#
loop_
_entity_poly.entity_id
_entity_poly.type
_entity_poly.pdbx_seq_one_letter_code
_entity_poly.pdbx_strand_id
1 'polypeptide(L)'
;MEKLEQKSEQPLPENLSITSRNETQSPKPVREYSDPIPVDILIDIFSRLSRKTTMRFRCVSKLWGYILRPPDFTELFLTNSYTRPRIFFTVVSNHKLFFYSSPQPQNPDHNSTLVATRYHTSFPEYFPFDNCSTVCGLTLLQGDYEKKSPVICNPITGDFITLPEVKAKAKSSYLGYDPTRKQFKVLCLNPSLYETPKIHQVLTLESGKHLWREIECGFRFTESGRTGGEVCIDGILYFGAKLEQRWVIVCFDVRYEKFGFINIDKDMLSEHDTYCRSGFLALFNYKGKLGMRNTSGFRDTYHFVLWVLEDAGSHKWSKHTYVLPISTIEKWFVGMTGSGEVVLSSYRYNLQNLFRVYFYNLERKSFTTLDFQGFEEFKYHITINTFVDYVENLKFM
;
A
#
# COMPACT_ATOMS: atom_id res chain seq x y z
N MET A 1 -21.21 -59.84 -56.36
CA MET A 1 -22.61 -59.97 -55.90
C MET A 1 -22.59 -59.54 -54.45
N GLU A 2 -23.23 -58.49 -53.98
CA GLU A 2 -24.50 -57.85 -54.32
C GLU A 2 -24.45 -56.35 -53.92
N LYS A 3 -25.40 -55.54 -54.43
CA LYS A 3 -25.47 -54.07 -54.37
C LYS A 3 -25.95 -53.52 -53.01
N LEU A 4 -25.51 -52.30 -52.67
CA LEU A 4 -26.18 -51.24 -51.89
C LEU A 4 -25.35 -49.95 -52.13
N GLU A 5 -25.83 -48.71 -52.28
CA GLU A 5 -27.15 -48.09 -52.38
C GLU A 5 -26.91 -46.67 -52.96
N GLN A 6 -27.88 -46.10 -53.69
CA GLN A 6 -27.79 -44.82 -54.42
C GLN A 6 -28.09 -43.59 -53.55
N LYS A 7 -27.45 -42.45 -53.87
CA LYS A 7 -27.80 -41.10 -53.38
C LYS A 7 -27.72 -40.11 -54.55
N SER A 8 -28.83 -39.44 -54.88
CA SER A 8 -28.95 -38.26 -55.77
C SER A 8 -30.10 -37.40 -55.22
N GLU A 9 -29.94 -36.11 -54.90
CA GLU A 9 -29.96 -34.89 -55.72
C GLU A 9 -31.13 -33.99 -55.22
N GLN A 10 -30.94 -32.66 -55.28
CA GLN A 10 -31.80 -31.55 -54.79
C GLN A 10 -33.01 -31.28 -55.75
N PRO A 11 -33.81 -30.17 -55.72
CA PRO A 11 -34.00 -29.01 -54.80
C PRO A 11 -35.49 -28.58 -54.53
N LEU A 12 -35.65 -27.49 -53.73
CA LEU A 12 -36.78 -26.54 -53.45
C LEU A 12 -38.00 -26.49 -54.40
N PRO A 13 -39.24 -26.12 -53.93
CA PRO A 13 -39.60 -24.69 -53.80
C PRO A 13 -40.67 -24.28 -52.74
N GLU A 14 -40.83 -22.95 -52.65
CA GLU A 14 -41.78 -22.11 -51.91
C GLU A 14 -43.26 -22.48 -52.06
N ASN A 15 -44.07 -22.24 -51.01
CA ASN A 15 -45.29 -21.40 -51.07
C ASN A 15 -46.13 -21.39 -49.78
N LEU A 16 -46.60 -20.18 -49.43
CA LEU A 16 -47.94 -19.80 -48.89
C LEU A 16 -48.38 -20.41 -47.53
N SER A 17 -49.06 -19.75 -46.58
CA SER A 17 -49.73 -18.45 -46.46
C SER A 17 -50.36 -18.41 -45.06
N ILE A 18 -50.24 -17.32 -44.27
CA ILE A 18 -51.27 -16.97 -43.27
C ILE A 18 -51.48 -15.46 -43.26
N THR A 19 -52.65 -15.07 -43.72
CA THR A 19 -53.29 -13.76 -43.59
C THR A 19 -53.79 -13.51 -42.17
N SER A 20 -53.48 -12.35 -41.59
CA SER A 20 -54.45 -11.25 -41.34
C SER A 20 -54.17 -10.43 -40.06
N ARG A 21 -54.25 -9.10 -40.24
CA ARG A 21 -54.75 -8.07 -39.32
C ARG A 21 -54.01 -7.82 -37.99
N ASN A 22 -53.28 -6.70 -37.90
CA ASN A 22 -53.85 -5.37 -37.66
C ASN A 22 -52.73 -4.32 -37.60
N GLU A 23 -52.91 -3.24 -38.35
CA GLU A 23 -52.13 -2.01 -38.18
C GLU A 23 -52.51 -1.36 -36.85
N THR A 24 -51.53 -1.19 -35.97
CA THR A 24 -51.56 -0.16 -34.94
C THR A 24 -50.31 0.67 -35.14
N GLN A 25 -50.47 1.88 -35.68
CA GLN A 25 -49.40 2.87 -35.75
C GLN A 25 -48.98 3.23 -34.30
N SER A 26 -47.84 2.69 -33.87
CA SER A 26 -47.13 3.16 -32.69
C SER A 26 -46.28 4.38 -33.09
N PRO A 27 -46.33 5.50 -32.35
CA PRO A 27 -45.49 6.65 -32.67
C PRO A 27 -44.02 6.25 -32.53
N LYS A 28 -43.23 6.46 -33.59
CA LYS A 28 -41.76 6.34 -33.52
C LYS A 28 -41.32 7.22 -32.34
N PRO A 29 -40.58 6.70 -31.34
CA PRO A 29 -40.00 7.56 -30.34
C PRO A 29 -39.03 8.47 -31.07
N VAL A 30 -39.29 9.78 -31.04
CA VAL A 30 -38.26 10.78 -31.28
C VAL A 30 -37.19 10.49 -30.24
N ARG A 31 -36.17 9.74 -30.62
CA ARG A 31 -34.92 9.72 -29.85
C ARG A 31 -34.38 11.13 -30.02
N GLU A 32 -34.65 11.99 -29.04
CA GLU A 32 -33.79 13.12 -28.78
C GLU A 32 -32.38 12.53 -28.65
N TYR A 33 -31.57 12.74 -29.68
CA TYR A 33 -30.15 12.47 -29.61
C TYR A 33 -29.59 13.53 -28.65
N SER A 34 -29.65 13.25 -27.35
CA SER A 34 -28.75 13.91 -26.42
C SER A 34 -27.35 13.58 -26.91
N ASP A 35 -26.57 14.59 -27.27
CA ASP A 35 -25.19 14.38 -27.68
C ASP A 35 -24.49 13.53 -26.61
N PRO A 36 -23.89 12.39 -27.00
CA PRO A 36 -23.27 11.52 -26.03
C PRO A 36 -22.14 12.26 -25.32
N ILE A 37 -22.09 12.17 -23.99
CA ILE A 37 -21.00 12.73 -23.20
C ILE A 37 -19.67 12.21 -23.77
N PRO A 38 -18.73 13.09 -24.12
CA PRO A 38 -17.41 12.70 -24.61
C PRO A 38 -16.70 11.70 -23.68
N VAL A 39 -16.00 10.74 -24.29
CA VAL A 39 -15.37 9.61 -23.56
C VAL A 39 -14.31 10.10 -22.56
N ASP A 40 -13.56 11.12 -22.92
CA ASP A 40 -12.57 11.79 -22.08
C ASP A 40 -13.21 12.39 -20.80
N ILE A 41 -14.39 12.99 -20.91
CA ILE A 41 -15.14 13.50 -19.75
C ILE A 41 -15.60 12.35 -18.87
N LEU A 42 -16.07 11.25 -19.44
CA LEU A 42 -16.44 10.05 -18.67
C LEU A 42 -15.24 9.46 -17.92
N ILE A 43 -14.06 9.41 -18.57
CA ILE A 43 -12.81 8.97 -17.95
C ILE A 43 -12.46 9.86 -16.75
N ASP A 44 -12.48 11.19 -16.92
CA ASP A 44 -12.19 12.13 -15.83
C ASP A 44 -13.18 11.97 -14.67
N ILE A 45 -14.49 11.89 -14.95
CA ILE A 45 -15.52 11.68 -13.92
C ILE A 45 -15.24 10.37 -13.15
N PHE A 46 -15.11 9.25 -13.85
CA PHE A 46 -14.96 7.96 -13.19
C PHE A 46 -13.63 7.80 -12.44
N SER A 47 -12.57 8.46 -12.91
CA SER A 47 -11.26 8.46 -12.26
C SER A 47 -11.23 9.19 -10.91
N ARG A 48 -12.29 9.96 -10.58
CA ARG A 48 -12.45 10.69 -9.31
C ARG A 48 -13.39 9.98 -8.32
N LEU A 49 -14.03 8.89 -8.73
CA LEU A 49 -14.99 8.17 -7.91
C LEU A 49 -14.31 7.12 -7.03
N SER A 50 -15.00 6.68 -5.98
CA SER A 50 -14.54 5.53 -5.20
C SER A 50 -14.50 4.27 -6.08
N ARG A 51 -13.56 3.37 -5.79
CA ARG A 51 -13.48 2.07 -6.46
C ARG A 51 -14.80 1.30 -6.45
N LYS A 52 -15.54 1.31 -5.35
CA LYS A 52 -16.83 0.59 -5.25
C LYS A 52 -17.81 1.08 -6.30
N THR A 53 -17.87 2.40 -6.49
CA THR A 53 -18.71 3.03 -7.52
C THR A 53 -18.19 2.70 -8.92
N THR A 54 -16.88 2.82 -9.15
CA THR A 54 -16.26 2.51 -10.44
C THR A 54 -16.49 1.06 -10.87
N MET A 55 -16.37 0.10 -9.94
CA MET A 55 -16.64 -1.32 -10.21
C MET A 55 -18.11 -1.59 -10.52
N ARG A 56 -19.05 -0.87 -9.89
CA ARG A 56 -20.47 -0.97 -10.24
C ARG A 56 -20.73 -0.45 -11.65
N PHE A 57 -20.12 0.67 -12.02
CA PHE A 57 -20.30 1.26 -13.36
C PHE A 57 -19.76 0.38 -14.49
N ARG A 58 -18.74 -0.45 -14.25
CA ARG A 58 -18.30 -1.48 -15.21
C ARG A 58 -19.44 -2.44 -15.61
N CYS A 59 -20.39 -2.69 -14.72
CA CYS A 59 -21.50 -3.61 -14.93
C CYS A 59 -22.76 -2.95 -15.51
N VAL A 60 -22.83 -1.61 -15.54
CA VAL A 60 -24.03 -0.88 -15.98
C VAL A 60 -24.12 -0.79 -17.50
N SER A 61 -22.99 -0.68 -18.20
CA SER A 61 -22.95 -0.56 -19.66
C SER A 61 -21.68 -1.15 -20.25
N LYS A 62 -21.78 -1.72 -21.46
CA LYS A 62 -20.62 -2.21 -22.23
C LYS A 62 -19.61 -1.09 -22.50
N LEU A 63 -20.08 0.13 -22.77
CA LEU A 63 -19.21 1.29 -23.02
C LEU A 63 -18.40 1.62 -21.77
N TRP A 64 -19.04 1.69 -20.60
CA TRP A 64 -18.35 1.99 -19.34
C TRP A 64 -17.41 0.85 -18.94
N GLY A 65 -17.83 -0.41 -19.14
CA GLY A 65 -16.94 -1.57 -18.99
C GLY A 65 -15.69 -1.46 -19.87
N TYR A 66 -15.82 -1.00 -21.11
CA TYR A 66 -14.68 -0.78 -22.01
C TYR A 66 -13.79 0.39 -21.58
N ILE A 67 -14.36 1.50 -21.09
CA ILE A 67 -13.62 2.69 -20.64
C ILE A 67 -12.83 2.44 -19.36
N LEU A 68 -13.39 1.64 -18.43
CA LEU A 68 -12.86 1.49 -17.07
C LEU A 68 -11.87 0.35 -16.90
N ARG A 69 -11.69 -0.50 -17.92
CA ARG A 69 -10.83 -1.69 -17.89
C ARG A 69 -9.37 -1.47 -18.31
N PRO A 70 -9.04 -0.54 -19.24
CA PRO A 70 -7.68 -0.34 -19.72
C PRO A 70 -6.68 0.03 -18.62
N PRO A 71 -5.39 -0.30 -18.80
CA PRO A 71 -4.31 0.10 -17.90
C PRO A 71 -4.22 1.62 -17.70
N ASP A 72 -4.48 2.41 -18.74
CA ASP A 72 -4.42 3.88 -18.68
C ASP A 72 -5.41 4.46 -17.66
N PHE A 73 -6.60 3.88 -17.54
CA PHE A 73 -7.56 4.28 -16.52
C PHE A 73 -7.04 3.96 -15.11
N THR A 74 -6.36 2.82 -14.94
CA THR A 74 -5.76 2.42 -13.66
C THR A 74 -4.66 3.38 -13.23
N GLU A 75 -3.83 3.82 -14.18
CA GLU A 75 -2.80 4.81 -13.96
C GLU A 75 -3.38 6.20 -13.64
N LEU A 76 -4.40 6.64 -14.38
CA LEU A 76 -5.08 7.90 -14.10
C LEU A 76 -5.72 7.89 -12.71
N PHE A 77 -6.37 6.79 -12.34
CA PHE A 77 -6.95 6.61 -11.02
C PHE A 77 -5.89 6.72 -9.92
N LEU A 78 -4.75 6.04 -10.09
CA LEU A 78 -3.64 6.11 -9.14
C LEU A 78 -3.07 7.54 -9.04
N THR A 79 -2.89 8.21 -10.18
CA THR A 79 -2.43 9.61 -10.26
C THR A 79 -3.36 10.53 -9.48
N ASN A 80 -4.67 10.40 -9.67
CA ASN A 80 -5.66 11.14 -8.90
C ASN A 80 -5.60 10.79 -7.41
N SER A 81 -5.36 9.52 -7.06
CA SER A 81 -5.24 9.14 -5.65
C SER A 81 -4.04 9.76 -4.96
N TYR A 82 -2.92 10.03 -5.65
CA TYR A 82 -1.79 10.78 -5.08
C TYR A 82 -2.17 12.21 -4.69
N THR A 83 -3.12 12.83 -5.39
CA THR A 83 -3.62 14.18 -5.05
C THR A 83 -4.58 14.17 -3.86
N ARG A 84 -5.10 13.00 -3.47
CA ARG A 84 -6.11 12.81 -2.43
C ARG A 84 -5.74 11.61 -1.56
N PRO A 85 -4.61 11.68 -0.83
CA PRO A 85 -4.16 10.59 0.02
C PRO A 85 -5.21 10.26 1.08
N ARG A 86 -5.10 9.04 1.60
CA ARG A 86 -5.96 8.52 2.65
C ARG A 86 -5.11 8.14 3.85
N ILE A 87 -5.72 8.20 5.02
CA ILE A 87 -5.20 7.51 6.19
C ILE A 87 -5.70 6.08 6.08
N PHE A 88 -4.79 5.13 6.10
CA PHE A 88 -5.07 3.72 6.01
C PHE A 88 -4.82 3.04 7.34
N PHE A 89 -5.71 2.11 7.69
CA PHE A 89 -5.63 1.38 8.95
C PHE A 89 -5.68 -0.11 8.68
N THR A 90 -4.79 -0.84 9.35
CA THR A 90 -4.95 -2.28 9.56
C THR A 90 -5.45 -2.51 10.97
N VAL A 91 -6.58 -3.18 11.10
CA VAL A 91 -7.19 -3.52 12.39
C VAL A 91 -7.12 -5.02 12.57
N VAL A 92 -6.45 -5.47 13.62
CA VAL A 92 -6.43 -6.88 14.02
C VAL A 92 -7.35 -7.06 15.21
N SER A 93 -8.32 -7.97 15.09
CA SER A 93 -9.24 -8.34 16.17
C SER A 93 -9.51 -9.84 16.10
N ASN A 94 -9.38 -10.55 17.24
CA ASN A 94 -9.58 -12.00 17.31
C ASN A 94 -8.82 -12.78 16.22
N HIS A 95 -7.54 -12.42 15.99
CA HIS A 95 -6.68 -13.00 14.94
C HIS A 95 -7.16 -12.80 13.49
N LYS A 96 -8.15 -11.94 13.26
CA LYS A 96 -8.61 -11.55 11.92
C LYS A 96 -8.09 -10.16 11.58
N LEU A 97 -7.65 -9.99 10.34
CA LEU A 97 -7.15 -8.74 9.80
C LEU A 97 -8.24 -8.02 8.99
N PHE A 98 -8.42 -6.74 9.26
CA PHE A 98 -9.35 -5.87 8.55
C PHE A 98 -8.65 -4.62 8.05
N PHE A 99 -9.14 -4.10 6.93
CA PHE A 99 -8.59 -2.91 6.30
C PHE A 99 -9.63 -1.80 6.29
N TYR A 100 -9.20 -0.61 6.68
CA TYR A 100 -10.02 0.57 6.74
C TYR A 100 -9.28 1.75 6.11
N SER A 101 -10.01 2.72 5.61
CA SER A 101 -9.42 4.01 5.24
C SER A 101 -10.37 5.17 5.45
N SER A 102 -9.79 6.36 5.57
CA SER A 102 -10.52 7.62 5.62
C SER A 102 -9.76 8.67 4.80
N PRO A 103 -10.41 9.71 4.24
CA PRO A 103 -9.71 10.79 3.58
C PRO A 103 -8.66 11.41 4.52
N GLN A 104 -7.45 11.69 4.00
CA GLN A 104 -6.44 12.42 4.75
C GLN A 104 -6.65 13.92 4.52
N PRO A 105 -7.05 14.70 5.54
CA PRO A 105 -7.23 16.13 5.38
C PRO A 105 -5.87 16.83 5.22
N GLN A 106 -5.78 17.81 4.32
CA GLN A 106 -4.55 18.59 4.09
C GLN A 106 -4.42 19.81 5.03
N ASN A 107 -5.51 20.18 5.71
CA ASN A 107 -5.55 21.18 6.78
C ASN A 107 -6.73 20.80 7.68
N PRO A 108 -6.60 19.83 8.57
CA PRO A 108 -7.71 19.43 9.41
C PRO A 108 -8.12 20.55 10.36
N ASP A 109 -9.42 20.81 10.44
CA ASP A 109 -9.99 21.68 11.48
C ASP A 109 -9.87 20.98 12.85
N HIS A 110 -9.67 21.78 13.90
CA HIS A 110 -9.55 21.25 15.26
C HIS A 110 -10.77 20.43 15.67
N ASN A 111 -10.52 19.23 16.20
CA ASN A 111 -11.53 18.32 16.75
C ASN A 111 -12.57 17.83 15.73
N SER A 112 -12.15 17.64 14.48
CA SER A 112 -12.99 17.02 13.47
C SER A 112 -13.15 15.52 13.72
N THR A 113 -14.34 15.00 13.47
CA THR A 113 -14.62 13.56 13.48
C THR A 113 -14.65 13.04 12.05
N LEU A 114 -13.91 11.97 11.80
CA LEU A 114 -13.89 11.27 10.52
C LEU A 114 -14.38 9.83 10.69
N VAL A 115 -15.00 9.29 9.64
CA VAL A 115 -15.42 7.89 9.62
C VAL A 115 -14.40 7.10 8.81
N ALA A 116 -13.79 6.10 9.43
CA ALA A 116 -13.00 5.09 8.75
C ALA A 116 -13.95 4.09 8.10
N THR A 117 -13.84 3.91 6.78
CA THR A 117 -14.69 2.98 6.03
C THR A 117 -13.94 1.67 5.83
N ARG A 118 -14.60 0.56 6.17
CA ARG A 118 -14.08 -0.79 5.95
C ARG A 118 -14.00 -1.13 4.47
N TYR A 119 -12.88 -1.68 4.03
CA TYR A 119 -12.82 -2.38 2.76
C TYR A 119 -13.46 -3.77 2.93
N HIS A 120 -14.60 -3.97 2.26
CA HIS A 120 -15.29 -5.27 2.26
C HIS A 120 -14.64 -6.18 1.22
N THR A 121 -13.68 -6.98 1.66
CA THR A 121 -12.95 -7.93 0.84
C THR A 121 -13.05 -9.33 1.42
N SER A 122 -13.09 -10.33 0.55
CA SER A 122 -13.12 -11.75 0.90
C SER A 122 -11.70 -12.27 1.10
N PHE A 123 -10.98 -11.73 2.09
CA PHE A 123 -9.69 -12.28 2.48
C PHE A 123 -9.86 -13.53 3.36
N PRO A 124 -9.00 -14.55 3.20
CA PRO A 124 -8.91 -15.67 4.13
C PRO A 124 -8.79 -15.22 5.60
N GLU A 125 -9.41 -15.97 6.51
CA GLU A 125 -9.51 -15.57 7.93
C GLU A 125 -8.16 -15.44 8.64
N TYR A 126 -7.09 -16.07 8.12
CA TYR A 126 -5.80 -16.23 8.82
C TYR A 126 -4.61 -15.64 8.07
N PHE A 127 -4.75 -14.41 7.57
CA PHE A 127 -3.60 -13.68 7.01
C PHE A 127 -2.52 -13.40 8.06
N PRO A 128 -1.23 -13.38 7.66
CA PRO A 128 -0.19 -12.83 8.51
C PRO A 128 -0.49 -11.35 8.82
N PHE A 129 -0.18 -10.90 10.03
CA PHE A 129 -0.48 -9.54 10.46
C PHE A 129 0.54 -8.95 11.45
N ASP A 130 1.65 -9.65 11.72
CA ASP A 130 2.66 -9.20 12.68
C ASP A 130 3.41 -7.97 12.14
N ASN A 131 3.79 -8.03 10.87
CA ASN A 131 4.39 -6.91 10.15
C ASN A 131 3.58 -6.57 8.90
N CYS A 132 3.38 -5.27 8.69
CA CYS A 132 2.58 -4.73 7.61
C CYS A 132 3.22 -3.46 7.06
N SER A 133 3.39 -3.41 5.74
CA SER A 133 3.81 -2.21 5.04
C SER A 133 2.98 -1.96 3.80
N THR A 134 2.94 -0.68 3.38
CA THR A 134 2.16 -0.25 2.23
C THR A 134 3.04 0.47 1.23
N VAL A 135 2.95 0.09 -0.04
CA VAL A 135 3.66 0.75 -1.14
C VAL A 135 2.70 0.89 -2.31
N CYS A 136 2.45 2.13 -2.75
CA CYS A 136 1.63 2.45 -3.92
C CYS A 136 0.29 1.71 -3.97
N GLY A 137 -0.40 1.62 -2.82
CA GLY A 137 -1.72 1.00 -2.67
C GLY A 137 -1.74 -0.52 -2.52
N LEU A 138 -0.58 -1.18 -2.58
CA LEU A 138 -0.43 -2.59 -2.19
C LEU A 138 0.07 -2.69 -0.75
N THR A 139 -0.33 -3.77 -0.08
CA THR A 139 0.06 -4.08 1.29
C THR A 139 0.83 -5.39 1.32
N LEU A 140 2.01 -5.40 1.92
CA LEU A 140 2.77 -6.60 2.24
C LEU A 140 2.50 -6.99 3.69
N LEU A 141 2.12 -8.25 3.89
CA LEU A 141 1.74 -8.85 5.17
C LEU A 141 2.67 -10.00 5.50
N GLN A 142 3.25 -9.98 6.71
CA GLN A 142 4.25 -10.94 7.16
C GLN A 142 4.00 -11.38 8.60
N GLY A 143 4.34 -12.64 8.89
CA GLY A 143 4.25 -13.23 10.22
C GLY A 143 5.64 -13.51 10.78
N ASP A 144 5.89 -13.15 12.02
CA ASP A 144 7.18 -13.31 12.69
C ASP A 144 7.36 -14.72 13.26
N TYR A 145 6.26 -15.34 13.69
CA TYR A 145 6.27 -16.59 14.48
C TYR A 145 5.61 -17.77 13.78
N GLU A 146 4.67 -17.50 12.87
CA GLU A 146 3.98 -18.54 12.12
C GLU A 146 4.72 -18.80 10.81
N LYS A 147 4.85 -20.07 10.40
CA LYS A 147 5.44 -20.48 9.10
C LYS A 147 4.55 -20.08 7.90
N LYS A 148 3.86 -18.95 7.97
CA LYS A 148 3.00 -18.46 6.90
C LYS A 148 3.85 -17.71 5.89
N SER A 149 3.69 -18.07 4.63
CA SER A 149 4.28 -17.30 3.54
C SER A 149 3.77 -15.86 3.58
N PRO A 150 4.63 -14.87 3.27
CA PRO A 150 4.19 -13.49 3.13
C PRO A 150 3.07 -13.39 2.09
N VAL A 151 2.13 -12.48 2.34
CA VAL A 151 1.02 -12.21 1.43
C VAL A 151 1.12 -10.77 0.96
N ILE A 152 0.95 -10.56 -0.34
CA ILE A 152 0.69 -9.22 -0.87
C ILE A 152 -0.78 -9.14 -1.18
N CYS A 153 -1.46 -8.17 -0.60
CA CYS A 153 -2.85 -7.91 -0.89
C CYS A 153 -3.03 -6.49 -1.43
N ASN A 154 -4.03 -6.32 -2.27
CA ASN A 154 -4.55 -5.03 -2.62
C ASN A 154 -5.84 -4.84 -1.79
N PRO A 155 -5.83 -4.03 -0.72
CA PRO A 155 -6.97 -3.87 0.17
C PRO A 155 -8.21 -3.32 -0.54
N ILE A 156 -7.99 -2.50 -1.58
CA ILE A 156 -9.11 -1.95 -2.34
C ILE A 156 -9.67 -2.98 -3.31
N THR A 157 -8.84 -3.86 -3.90
CA THR A 157 -9.33 -4.91 -4.80
C THR A 157 -9.84 -6.18 -4.17
N GLY A 158 -9.32 -6.52 -3.00
CA GLY A 158 -9.53 -7.85 -2.44
C GLY A 158 -8.68 -8.92 -3.13
N ASP A 159 -7.88 -8.56 -4.13
CA ASP A 159 -6.93 -9.48 -4.74
C ASP A 159 -5.74 -9.67 -3.80
N PHE A 160 -5.19 -10.87 -3.81
CA PHE A 160 -4.01 -11.18 -3.03
C PHE A 160 -3.18 -12.26 -3.73
N ILE A 161 -1.89 -12.24 -3.46
CA ILE A 161 -0.94 -13.27 -3.85
C ILE A 161 -0.23 -13.75 -2.58
N THR A 162 -0.27 -15.06 -2.35
CA THR A 162 0.63 -15.71 -1.40
C THR A 162 1.97 -15.92 -2.08
N LEU A 163 3.04 -15.35 -1.52
CA LEU A 163 4.37 -15.49 -2.11
C LEU A 163 4.85 -16.96 -2.05
N PRO A 164 5.60 -17.44 -3.05
CA PRO A 164 6.13 -18.79 -3.04
C PRO A 164 7.07 -18.98 -1.84
N GLU A 165 7.14 -20.19 -1.31
CA GLU A 165 8.12 -20.52 -0.30
C GLU A 165 9.55 -20.31 -0.82
N VAL A 166 10.38 -19.68 0.01
CA VAL A 166 11.80 -19.53 -0.26
C VAL A 166 12.54 -20.77 0.27
N LYS A 167 13.50 -21.28 -0.50
CA LYS A 167 14.30 -22.47 -0.11
C LYS A 167 15.02 -22.28 1.23
N ALA A 168 15.52 -21.07 1.49
CA ALA A 168 15.95 -20.65 2.81
C ALA A 168 14.73 -20.12 3.58
N LYS A 169 14.62 -20.38 4.88
CA LYS A 169 13.60 -19.75 5.73
C LYS A 169 13.88 -18.25 5.81
N ALA A 170 13.49 -17.50 4.78
CA ALA A 170 13.71 -16.08 4.70
C ALA A 170 12.97 -15.41 5.86
N LYS A 171 13.67 -14.52 6.56
CA LYS A 171 13.11 -13.86 7.75
C LYS A 171 12.32 -12.63 7.38
N SER A 172 12.71 -11.94 6.31
CA SER A 172 12.16 -10.62 5.99
C SER A 172 12.07 -10.39 4.50
N SER A 173 10.88 -9.95 4.10
CA SER A 173 10.55 -9.50 2.75
C SER A 173 10.22 -8.02 2.78
N TYR A 174 10.53 -7.32 1.70
CA TYR A 174 10.26 -5.90 1.57
C TYR A 174 9.63 -5.62 0.21
N LEU A 175 8.59 -4.82 0.20
CA LEU A 175 7.91 -4.41 -1.02
C LEU A 175 8.52 -3.10 -1.52
N GLY A 176 8.82 -3.05 -2.81
CA GLY A 176 9.26 -1.85 -3.51
C GLY A 176 8.47 -1.63 -4.80
N TYR A 177 8.43 -0.39 -5.27
CA TYR A 177 7.76 -0.01 -6.50
C TYR A 177 8.69 0.85 -7.35
N ASP A 178 8.95 0.43 -8.59
CA ASP A 178 9.65 1.24 -9.60
C ASP A 178 8.63 2.11 -10.34
N PRO A 179 8.61 3.44 -10.11
CA PRO A 179 7.63 4.32 -10.75
C PRO A 179 7.83 4.49 -12.27
N THR A 180 9.04 4.26 -12.80
CA THR A 180 9.28 4.41 -14.25
C THR A 180 8.82 3.19 -15.03
N ARG A 181 9.14 1.97 -14.55
CA ARG A 181 8.62 0.74 -15.17
C ARG A 181 7.23 0.36 -14.69
N LYS A 182 6.72 1.05 -13.66
CA LYS A 182 5.44 0.81 -12.99
C LYS A 182 5.34 -0.63 -12.48
N GLN A 183 6.44 -1.14 -11.93
CA GLN A 183 6.60 -2.54 -11.51
C GLN A 183 6.79 -2.65 -10.01
N PHE A 184 6.09 -3.61 -9.41
CA PHE A 184 6.30 -4.01 -8.02
C PHE A 184 7.32 -5.12 -7.94
N LYS A 185 8.24 -5.00 -6.99
CA LYS A 185 9.17 -6.06 -6.66
C LYS A 185 9.19 -6.33 -5.17
N VAL A 186 9.38 -7.59 -4.85
CA VAL A 186 9.62 -8.05 -3.49
C VAL A 186 11.07 -8.43 -3.38
N LEU A 187 11.78 -7.79 -2.45
CA LEU A 187 13.11 -8.21 -2.03
C LEU A 187 12.97 -9.14 -0.84
N CYS A 188 13.60 -10.31 -0.90
CA CYS A 188 13.62 -11.28 0.19
C CYS A 188 15.07 -11.53 0.62
N LEU A 189 15.37 -11.26 1.89
CA LEU A 189 16.73 -11.39 2.42
C LEU A 189 16.99 -12.82 2.90
N ASN A 190 18.07 -13.41 2.38
CA ASN A 190 18.63 -14.65 2.89
C ASN A 190 19.31 -14.41 4.25
N PRO A 191 18.88 -15.12 5.32
CA PRO A 191 19.43 -14.94 6.67
C PRO A 191 20.80 -15.59 6.86
N SER A 192 21.31 -16.36 5.89
CA SER A 192 22.60 -17.06 6.00
C SER A 192 23.74 -16.08 6.30
N LEU A 193 24.58 -16.46 7.27
CA LEU A 193 25.75 -15.70 7.70
C LEU A 193 27.03 -16.18 7.00
N TYR A 194 27.00 -17.36 6.38
CA TYR A 194 28.21 -18.09 5.95
C TYR A 194 28.42 -18.05 4.43
N GLU A 195 27.40 -17.71 3.65
CA GLU A 195 27.50 -17.65 2.19
C GLU A 195 28.08 -16.32 1.73
N THR A 196 29.15 -16.37 0.93
CA THR A 196 29.59 -15.26 0.10
C THR A 196 29.86 -15.69 -1.33
N PRO A 197 29.39 -14.92 -2.32
CA PRO A 197 28.57 -13.71 -2.18
C PRO A 197 27.19 -14.00 -1.58
N LYS A 198 26.56 -13.01 -0.91
CA LYS A 198 25.25 -13.25 -0.32
C LYS A 198 24.21 -13.30 -1.42
N ILE A 199 23.54 -14.43 -1.55
CA ILE A 199 22.47 -14.61 -2.52
C ILE A 199 21.15 -14.22 -1.84
N HIS A 200 20.56 -13.12 -2.31
CA HIS A 200 19.20 -12.72 -1.95
C HIS A 200 18.24 -13.09 -3.07
N GLN A 201 16.94 -12.89 -2.86
CA GLN A 201 15.95 -13.20 -3.88
C GLN A 201 15.06 -12.00 -4.17
N VAL A 202 14.68 -11.87 -5.44
CA VAL A 202 13.74 -10.87 -5.92
C VAL A 202 12.64 -11.54 -6.71
N LEU A 203 11.42 -11.08 -6.48
CA LEU A 203 10.24 -11.47 -7.25
C LEU A 203 9.61 -10.21 -7.84
N THR A 204 9.31 -10.24 -9.14
CA THR A 204 8.55 -9.18 -9.82
C THR A 204 7.11 -9.61 -10.00
N LEU A 205 6.15 -8.82 -9.51
CA LEU A 205 4.73 -9.22 -9.49
C LEU A 205 4.17 -9.34 -10.92
N GLU A 206 4.55 -8.44 -11.82
CA GLU A 206 3.99 -8.40 -13.17
C GLU A 206 4.51 -9.50 -14.12
N SER A 207 5.37 -10.39 -13.63
CA SER A 207 5.92 -11.49 -14.44
C SER A 207 4.93 -12.63 -14.71
N GLY A 208 3.78 -12.65 -14.03
CA GLY A 208 2.71 -13.64 -14.18
C GLY A 208 3.02 -15.05 -13.65
N LYS A 209 4.30 -15.42 -13.53
CA LYS A 209 4.76 -16.70 -12.97
C LYS A 209 5.14 -16.60 -11.49
N HIS A 210 5.25 -15.39 -10.93
CA HIS A 210 5.60 -15.11 -9.54
C HIS A 210 6.77 -15.97 -9.02
N LEU A 211 7.86 -16.04 -9.79
CA LEU A 211 9.03 -16.84 -9.42
C LEU A 211 10.11 -15.99 -8.77
N TRP A 212 10.72 -16.53 -7.72
CA TRP A 212 11.92 -15.97 -7.13
C TRP A 212 13.10 -16.10 -8.10
N ARG A 213 13.80 -15.00 -8.31
CA ARG A 213 15.11 -14.97 -8.97
C ARG A 213 16.17 -14.60 -7.94
N GLU A 214 17.30 -15.28 -8.00
CA GLU A 214 18.46 -14.98 -7.18
C GLU A 214 19.15 -13.70 -7.67
N ILE A 215 19.57 -12.88 -6.72
CA ILE A 215 20.41 -11.72 -6.95
C ILE A 215 21.62 -11.79 -6.02
N GLU A 216 22.76 -11.40 -6.56
CA GLU A 216 24.01 -11.38 -5.83
C GLU A 216 24.18 -10.05 -5.11
N CYS A 217 24.52 -10.12 -3.83
CA CYS A 217 24.98 -8.99 -3.06
C CYS A 217 26.43 -9.23 -2.60
N GLY A 218 27.33 -8.39 -3.07
CA GLY A 218 28.74 -8.42 -2.66
C GLY A 218 28.99 -8.01 -1.20
N PHE A 219 27.94 -7.63 -0.45
CA PHE A 219 28.07 -7.10 0.90
C PHE A 219 27.50 -8.06 1.95
N ARG A 220 28.23 -8.22 3.05
CA ARG A 220 27.79 -9.01 4.21
C ARG A 220 27.07 -8.14 5.23
N PHE A 221 25.75 -8.06 5.14
CA PHE A 221 24.93 -7.42 6.17
C PHE A 221 23.86 -8.37 6.74
N THR A 222 23.41 -8.08 7.95
CA THR A 222 22.26 -8.73 8.58
C THR A 222 21.19 -7.69 8.82
N GLU A 223 19.93 -8.07 8.67
CA GLU A 223 18.83 -7.20 9.06
C GLU A 223 18.96 -6.78 10.53
N SER A 224 18.57 -5.53 10.80
CA SER A 224 18.56 -4.98 12.14
C SER A 224 17.13 -4.87 12.66
N GLY A 225 16.84 -5.55 13.78
CA GLY A 225 15.62 -5.28 14.55
C GLY A 225 15.60 -3.90 15.23
N ARG A 226 16.67 -3.09 15.09
CA ARG A 226 16.74 -1.75 15.68
C ARG A 226 16.08 -0.67 14.85
N THR A 227 15.81 -0.89 13.56
CA THR A 227 15.02 0.02 12.76
C THR A 227 13.58 -0.46 12.72
N GLY A 228 12.65 0.39 13.15
CA GLY A 228 11.23 0.18 13.01
C GLY A 228 10.81 0.54 11.59
N GLY A 229 10.45 -0.48 10.82
CA GLY A 229 9.85 -0.35 9.50
C GLY A 229 10.82 -0.08 8.35
N GLU A 230 10.23 0.02 7.18
CA GLU A 230 10.82 0.28 5.88
C GLU A 230 10.06 1.41 5.18
N VAL A 231 10.70 2.03 4.18
CA VAL A 231 10.02 3.01 3.33
C VAL A 231 10.50 2.90 1.90
N CYS A 232 9.58 2.96 0.94
CA CYS A 232 9.90 3.03 -0.49
C CYS A 232 9.62 4.45 -0.98
N ILE A 233 10.65 5.14 -1.45
CA ILE A 233 10.59 6.52 -1.93
C ILE A 233 11.21 6.56 -3.32
N ASP A 234 10.40 6.95 -4.31
CA ASP A 234 10.83 7.14 -5.71
C ASP A 234 11.68 6.00 -6.29
N GLY A 235 11.23 4.75 -6.10
CA GLY A 235 11.94 3.58 -6.62
C GLY A 235 13.10 3.09 -5.76
N ILE A 236 13.40 3.74 -4.64
CA ILE A 236 14.42 3.29 -3.69
C ILE A 236 13.75 2.79 -2.42
N LEU A 237 14.04 1.54 -2.07
CA LEU A 237 13.59 0.91 -0.83
C LEU A 237 14.64 1.11 0.26
N TYR A 238 14.23 1.63 1.42
CA TYR A 238 15.07 1.89 2.57
C TYR A 238 14.66 1.05 3.77
N PHE A 239 15.63 0.39 4.40
CA PHE A 239 15.44 -0.37 5.65
C PHE A 239 16.78 -0.46 6.40
N GLY A 240 16.74 -0.72 7.71
CA GLY A 240 17.97 -0.79 8.50
C GLY A 240 18.64 -2.15 8.49
N ALA A 241 19.96 -2.11 8.53
CA ALA A 241 20.79 -3.29 8.64
C ALA A 241 22.03 -3.05 9.51
N LYS A 242 22.70 -4.14 9.84
CA LYS A 242 24.05 -4.16 10.38
C LYS A 242 24.98 -4.67 9.29
N LEU A 243 25.79 -3.77 8.74
CA LEU A 243 26.87 -4.11 7.82
C LEU A 243 28.13 -4.32 8.64
N GLU A 244 28.61 -5.56 8.70
CA GLU A 244 29.68 -5.99 9.62
C GLU A 244 29.39 -5.63 11.09
N GLN A 245 29.99 -4.57 11.61
CA GLN A 245 29.78 -4.07 12.98
C GLN A 245 29.16 -2.66 13.02
N ARG A 246 28.73 -2.12 11.88
CA ARG A 246 28.17 -0.77 11.77
C ARG A 246 26.68 -0.83 11.43
N TRP A 247 25.91 0.03 12.08
CA TRP A 247 24.52 0.25 11.73
C TRP A 247 24.45 1.14 10.48
N VAL A 248 23.68 0.70 9.49
CA VAL A 248 23.52 1.38 8.21
C VAL A 248 22.07 1.33 7.77
N ILE A 249 21.68 2.24 6.89
CA ILE A 249 20.46 2.11 6.11
C ILE A 249 20.83 1.49 4.77
N VAL A 250 20.18 0.38 4.42
CA VAL A 250 20.26 -0.19 3.08
C VAL A 250 19.38 0.66 2.16
N CYS A 251 19.90 1.05 1.01
CA CYS A 251 19.11 1.60 -0.09
C CYS A 251 19.13 0.61 -1.26
N PHE A 252 17.99 -0.01 -1.52
CA PHE A 252 17.84 -0.95 -2.62
C PHE A 252 17.12 -0.26 -3.78
N ASP A 253 17.82 -0.11 -4.90
CA ASP A 253 17.23 0.40 -6.14
C ASP A 253 16.33 -0.68 -6.74
N VAL A 254 15.01 -0.45 -6.75
CA VAL A 254 14.03 -1.43 -7.19
C VAL A 254 14.16 -1.72 -8.68
N ARG A 255 14.52 -0.72 -9.50
CA ARG A 255 14.64 -0.88 -10.95
C ARG A 255 15.84 -1.73 -11.31
N TYR A 256 17.00 -1.32 -10.82
CA TYR A 256 18.29 -1.91 -11.17
C TYR A 256 18.68 -3.08 -10.26
N GLU A 257 17.93 -3.29 -9.17
CA GLU A 257 18.15 -4.34 -8.16
C GLU A 257 19.55 -4.26 -7.54
N LYS A 258 19.98 -3.03 -7.24
CA LYS A 258 21.30 -2.75 -6.71
C LYS A 258 21.21 -2.30 -5.26
N PHE A 259 22.10 -2.83 -4.44
CA PHE A 259 22.26 -2.41 -3.06
C PHE A 259 23.24 -1.25 -2.97
N GLY A 260 22.85 -0.24 -2.20
CA GLY A 260 23.72 0.77 -1.62
C GLY A 260 23.51 0.82 -0.11
N PHE A 261 24.37 1.59 0.57
CA PHE A 261 24.36 1.70 2.02
C PHE A 261 24.64 3.13 2.42
N ILE A 262 23.85 3.64 3.35
CA ILE A 262 23.99 4.98 3.93
C ILE A 262 24.43 4.81 5.38
N ASN A 263 25.48 5.53 5.76
CA ASN A 263 25.96 5.52 7.13
C ASN A 263 24.96 6.27 8.03
N ILE A 264 24.70 5.68 9.18
CA ILE A 264 23.98 6.35 10.27
C ILE A 264 25.01 7.12 11.08
N ASP A 265 24.75 8.41 11.32
CA ASP A 265 25.60 9.23 12.18
C ASP A 265 25.55 8.69 13.62
N LYS A 266 26.67 8.74 14.33
CA LYS A 266 26.73 8.29 15.73
C LYS A 266 25.76 9.10 16.60
N ASP A 267 25.58 10.38 16.30
CA ASP A 267 24.65 11.27 17.01
C ASP A 267 23.18 10.86 16.87
N MET A 268 22.86 9.95 15.94
CA MET A 268 21.51 9.42 15.74
C MET A 268 21.20 8.23 16.67
N LEU A 269 22.24 7.57 17.20
CA LEU A 269 22.14 6.39 18.05
C LEU A 269 22.27 6.82 19.52
N SER A 270 21.37 6.39 20.40
CA SER A 270 21.48 6.73 21.84
C SER A 270 22.25 5.65 22.61
N GLU A 271 23.03 6.07 23.62
CA GLU A 271 23.90 5.18 24.40
C GLU A 271 23.13 4.17 25.29
N HIS A 272 21.83 4.37 25.50
CA HIS A 272 20.99 3.61 26.45
C HIS A 272 20.02 2.59 25.80
N ASP A 273 20.22 2.26 24.53
CA ASP A 273 19.33 1.39 23.73
C ASP A 273 19.26 -0.08 24.24
N THR A 274 18.43 -0.32 25.23
CA THR A 274 18.02 -1.67 25.68
C THR A 274 16.61 -2.02 25.18
N TYR A 275 16.58 -3.07 24.35
CA TYR A 275 15.50 -4.05 24.12
C TYR A 275 14.04 -3.55 24.02
N CYS A 276 13.64 -2.94 22.90
CA CYS A 276 12.23 -2.83 22.50
C CYS A 276 11.98 -3.56 21.16
N ARG A 277 10.87 -4.31 21.08
CA ARG A 277 10.44 -5.09 19.90
C ARG A 277 9.98 -4.22 18.71
N SER A 278 9.73 -2.93 18.94
CA SER A 278 9.50 -1.93 17.90
C SER A 278 10.76 -1.05 17.82
N GLY A 279 11.43 -1.05 16.67
CA GLY A 279 12.77 -0.53 16.52
C GLY A 279 12.97 0.93 17.00
N PHE A 280 14.19 1.20 17.46
CA PHE A 280 14.73 2.46 17.98
C PHE A 280 14.77 3.60 16.96
N LEU A 281 14.62 3.32 15.66
CA LEU A 281 14.67 4.30 14.58
C LEU A 281 13.47 4.10 13.64
N ALA A 282 12.66 5.14 13.44
CA ALA A 282 11.58 5.13 12.46
C ALA A 282 12.03 5.81 11.16
N LEU A 283 11.85 5.12 10.02
CA LEU A 283 12.08 5.65 8.68
C LEU A 283 10.75 6.15 8.10
N PHE A 284 10.79 7.26 7.36
CA PHE A 284 9.60 7.82 6.72
C PHE A 284 9.98 8.69 5.52
N ASN A 285 8.99 9.00 4.70
CA ASN A 285 9.13 9.93 3.59
C ASN A 285 8.97 11.37 4.10
N TYR A 286 10.01 12.18 3.94
CA TYR A 286 9.98 13.61 4.20
C TYR A 286 10.07 14.38 2.87
N LYS A 287 8.92 14.77 2.32
CA LYS A 287 8.84 15.57 1.08
C LYS A 287 9.69 15.00 -0.08
N GLY A 288 9.68 13.67 -0.25
CA GLY A 288 10.46 12.96 -1.27
C GLY A 288 11.89 12.58 -0.85
N LYS A 289 12.33 12.95 0.36
CA LYS A 289 13.62 12.56 0.93
C LYS A 289 13.46 11.54 2.04
N LEU A 290 14.50 10.77 2.32
CA LEU A 290 14.52 9.86 3.47
C LEU A 290 14.59 10.67 4.77
N GLY A 291 13.57 10.53 5.61
CA GLY A 291 13.53 11.02 6.97
C GLY A 291 13.78 9.88 7.96
N MET A 292 14.45 10.21 9.06
CA MET A 292 14.69 9.30 10.17
C MET A 292 14.45 10.00 11.50
N ARG A 293 13.85 9.28 12.45
CA ARG A 293 13.66 9.73 13.83
C ARG A 293 14.08 8.64 14.79
N ASN A 294 14.76 9.03 15.86
CA ASN A 294 14.97 8.15 17.00
C ASN A 294 13.70 8.08 17.88
N THR A 295 13.24 6.86 18.16
CA THR A 295 12.06 6.55 18.98
C THR A 295 12.43 6.20 20.42
N SER A 296 13.73 6.13 20.76
CA SER A 296 14.21 5.98 22.14
C SER A 296 13.73 7.18 22.96
N GLY A 297 12.97 6.91 24.03
CA GLY A 297 12.55 7.94 24.98
C GLY A 297 11.16 8.52 24.74
N PHE A 298 10.12 7.69 24.75
CA PHE A 298 8.75 8.16 25.06
C PHE A 298 8.63 8.76 26.47
N ARG A 299 9.67 8.64 27.32
CA ARG A 299 9.56 9.04 28.73
C ARG A 299 9.95 10.49 29.03
N ASP A 300 10.93 11.12 28.37
CA ASP A 300 11.55 12.29 29.01
C ASP A 300 11.97 13.49 28.14
N THR A 301 11.69 13.55 26.83
CA THR A 301 12.09 14.75 26.05
C THR A 301 11.01 15.29 25.13
N TYR A 302 10.68 16.57 25.33
CA TYR A 302 9.85 17.41 24.45
C TYR A 302 10.47 17.63 23.06
N HIS A 303 11.70 17.16 22.85
CA HIS A 303 12.48 17.39 21.65
C HIS A 303 12.21 16.32 20.59
N PHE A 304 11.52 16.72 19.52
CA PHE A 304 11.41 15.94 18.30
C PHE A 304 12.64 16.20 17.43
N VAL A 305 13.57 15.23 17.42
CA VAL A 305 14.76 15.27 16.58
C VAL A 305 14.49 14.50 15.29
N LEU A 306 14.57 15.22 14.18
CA LEU A 306 14.39 14.75 12.81
C LEU A 306 15.72 14.81 12.10
N TRP A 307 16.06 13.72 11.39
CA TRP A 307 17.19 13.69 10.47
C TRP A 307 16.68 13.51 9.06
N VAL A 308 17.15 14.34 8.12
CA VAL A 308 16.79 14.25 6.71
C VAL A 308 18.04 13.98 5.88
N LEU A 309 17.97 13.00 5.00
CA LEU A 309 19.05 12.69 4.08
C LEU A 309 19.10 13.76 2.99
N GLU A 310 20.18 14.55 2.96
CA GLU A 310 20.37 15.59 1.95
C GLU A 310 21.01 15.03 0.69
N ASP A 311 21.98 14.14 0.87
CA ASP A 311 22.74 13.55 -0.23
C ASP A 311 23.13 12.11 0.13
N ALA A 312 22.60 11.16 -0.63
CA ALA A 312 22.81 9.74 -0.41
C ALA A 312 24.24 9.28 -0.76
N GLY A 313 24.90 9.92 -1.74
CA GLY A 313 26.23 9.51 -2.21
C GLY A 313 27.36 9.94 -1.27
N SER A 314 27.21 11.08 -0.62
CA SER A 314 28.11 11.62 0.41
C SER A 314 27.66 11.29 1.83
N HIS A 315 26.52 10.60 1.99
CA HIS A 315 25.95 10.17 3.27
C HIS A 315 25.68 11.36 4.20
N LYS A 316 25.26 12.49 3.63
CA LYS A 316 25.09 13.75 4.36
C LYS A 316 23.67 13.86 4.91
N TRP A 317 23.57 14.10 6.21
CA TRP A 317 22.31 14.28 6.93
C TRP A 317 22.17 15.71 7.47
N SER A 318 20.94 16.21 7.53
CA SER A 318 20.59 17.45 8.23
C SER A 318 19.79 17.14 9.50
N LYS A 319 20.22 17.70 10.64
CA LYS A 319 19.56 17.55 11.95
C LYS A 319 18.62 18.73 12.17
N HIS A 320 17.36 18.42 12.46
CA HIS A 320 16.34 19.39 12.82
C HIS A 320 15.77 19.03 14.19
N THR A 321 15.67 20.01 15.09
CA THR A 321 15.14 19.79 16.44
C THR A 321 13.96 20.71 16.67
N TYR A 322 12.83 20.12 17.05
CA TYR A 322 11.59 20.82 17.33
C TYR A 322 11.15 20.54 18.76
N VAL A 323 10.44 21.48 19.37
CA VAL A 323 9.82 21.28 20.67
C VAL A 323 8.35 20.97 20.44
N LEU A 324 7.93 19.75 20.76
CA LEU A 324 6.53 19.34 20.63
C LEU A 324 5.74 19.70 21.90
N PRO A 325 4.43 19.99 21.77
CA PRO A 325 3.56 20.18 22.92
C PRO A 325 3.52 18.96 23.85
N ILE A 326 3.31 19.18 25.15
CA ILE A 326 3.10 18.12 26.16
C ILE A 326 2.01 17.14 25.73
N SER A 327 0.99 17.62 25.01
CA SER A 327 -0.08 16.78 24.49
C SER A 327 0.40 15.70 23.52
N THR A 328 1.64 15.74 23.02
CA THR A 328 2.21 14.71 22.12
C THR A 328 2.84 13.53 22.86
N ILE A 329 2.98 13.61 24.19
CA ILE A 329 3.55 12.57 25.04
C ILE A 329 2.69 11.29 24.96
N GLU A 330 3.35 10.12 25.07
CA GLU A 330 2.72 8.79 25.03
C GLU A 330 1.97 8.44 23.73
N LYS A 331 2.22 9.17 22.63
CA LYS A 331 1.60 8.89 21.32
C LYS A 331 2.57 8.21 20.37
N TRP A 332 2.09 7.23 19.62
CA TRP A 332 2.92 6.49 18.66
C TRP A 332 3.21 7.35 17.44
N PHE A 333 4.47 7.42 17.01
CA PHE A 333 4.83 8.10 15.76
C PHE A 333 4.42 7.25 14.56
N VAL A 334 3.62 7.85 13.68
CA VAL A 334 3.15 7.19 12.45
C VAL A 334 4.06 7.53 11.28
N GLY A 335 4.43 8.80 11.14
CA GLY A 335 5.19 9.29 10.00
C GLY A 335 4.99 10.79 9.79
N MET A 336 5.19 11.23 8.55
CA MET A 336 4.87 12.58 8.13
C MET A 336 4.02 12.54 6.86
N THR A 337 3.12 13.50 6.71
CA THR A 337 2.33 13.67 5.47
C THR A 337 3.18 14.26 4.35
N GLY A 338 2.70 14.18 3.11
CA GLY A 338 3.30 14.87 1.97
C GLY A 338 3.40 16.39 2.13
N SER A 339 2.54 17.02 2.94
CA SER A 339 2.62 18.43 3.32
C SER A 339 3.71 18.72 4.36
N GLY A 340 4.27 17.70 5.02
CA GLY A 340 5.29 17.81 6.04
C GLY A 340 4.75 17.96 7.48
N GLU A 341 3.53 17.53 7.73
CA GLU A 341 2.96 17.50 9.08
C GLU A 341 3.34 16.20 9.77
N VAL A 342 3.72 16.28 11.04
CA VAL A 342 4.02 15.11 11.87
C VAL A 342 2.71 14.44 12.28
N VAL A 343 2.62 13.12 12.06
CA VAL A 343 1.43 12.34 12.40
C VAL A 343 1.73 11.39 13.54
N LEU A 344 0.89 11.45 14.58
CA LEU A 344 0.93 10.60 15.75
C LEU A 344 -0.41 9.88 15.92
N SER A 345 -0.42 8.70 16.53
CA SER A 345 -1.66 7.98 16.86
C SER A 345 -1.75 7.62 18.33
N SER A 346 -2.97 7.36 18.81
CA SER A 346 -3.18 6.70 20.10
C SER A 346 -2.48 5.34 20.17
N TYR A 347 -2.24 4.85 21.39
CA TYR A 347 -1.52 3.60 21.64
C TYR A 347 -2.27 2.38 21.05
N ARG A 348 -1.51 1.43 20.51
CA ARG A 348 -2.06 0.31 19.71
C ARG A 348 -2.92 -0.69 20.49
N TYR A 349 -2.84 -0.73 21.83
CA TYR A 349 -3.35 -1.85 22.64
C TYR A 349 -4.47 -1.49 23.63
N ASN A 350 -4.94 -0.24 23.67
CA ASN A 350 -5.95 0.15 24.64
C ASN A 350 -6.99 1.09 24.00
N LEU A 351 -8.14 0.52 23.65
CA LEU A 351 -9.28 1.26 23.13
C LEU A 351 -10.50 0.94 23.98
N GLN A 352 -10.49 1.46 25.21
CA GLN A 352 -11.74 1.66 25.95
C GLN A 352 -12.54 2.87 25.41
N ASN A 353 -11.96 3.69 24.52
CA ASN A 353 -12.54 4.92 23.94
C ASN A 353 -12.06 5.18 22.49
N LEU A 354 -12.66 6.21 21.84
CA LEU A 354 -12.39 6.76 20.49
C LEU A 354 -10.92 6.68 20.05
N PHE A 355 -10.66 6.10 18.87
CA PHE A 355 -9.33 6.11 18.26
C PHE A 355 -9.00 7.50 17.71
N ARG A 356 -7.80 8.00 18.02
CA ARG A 356 -7.38 9.36 17.64
C ARG A 356 -6.10 9.35 16.83
N VAL A 357 -6.05 10.22 15.83
CA VAL A 357 -4.85 10.58 15.09
C VAL A 357 -4.61 12.06 15.26
N TYR A 358 -3.34 12.43 15.40
CA TYR A 358 -2.91 13.78 15.71
C TYR A 358 -1.98 14.28 14.63
N PHE A 359 -2.22 15.50 14.17
CA PHE A 359 -1.44 16.19 13.16
C PHE A 359 -0.75 17.38 13.80
N TYR A 360 0.56 17.47 13.64
CA TYR A 360 1.34 18.60 14.13
C TYR A 360 2.08 19.26 12.97
N ASN A 361 1.74 20.52 12.73
CA ASN A 361 2.40 21.33 11.73
C ASN A 361 3.66 21.97 12.34
N LEU A 362 4.85 21.59 11.84
CA LEU A 362 6.12 22.06 12.37
C LEU A 362 6.34 23.58 12.15
N GLU A 363 5.81 24.14 11.07
CA GLU A 363 5.99 25.55 10.70
C GLU A 363 5.06 26.45 11.51
N ARG A 364 3.76 26.12 11.54
CA ARG A 364 2.72 26.87 12.25
C ARG A 364 2.70 26.58 13.75
N LYS A 365 3.36 25.50 14.19
CA LYS A 365 3.34 24.99 15.56
C LYS A 365 1.92 24.70 16.06
N SER A 366 1.03 24.32 15.14
CA SER A 366 -0.37 24.02 15.42
C SER A 366 -0.59 22.52 15.55
N PHE A 367 -1.50 22.14 16.45
CA PHE A 367 -1.79 20.76 16.78
C PHE A 367 -3.27 20.44 16.55
N THR A 368 -3.57 19.56 15.61
CA THR A 368 -4.93 19.11 15.32
C THR A 368 -5.15 17.68 15.77
N THR A 369 -6.30 17.43 16.39
CA THR A 369 -6.77 16.08 16.76
C THR A 369 -7.92 15.69 15.85
N LEU A 370 -7.87 14.46 15.35
CA LEU A 370 -8.94 13.83 14.59
C LEU A 370 -9.42 12.58 15.33
N ASP A 371 -10.73 12.53 15.56
CA ASP A 371 -11.39 11.39 16.17
C ASP A 371 -11.92 10.48 15.05
N PHE A 372 -11.60 9.19 15.11
CA PHE A 372 -12.02 8.20 14.12
C PHE A 372 -13.13 7.31 14.66
N GLN A 373 -14.22 7.28 13.90
CA GLN A 373 -15.31 6.32 14.04
C GLN A 373 -15.17 5.19 13.02
N GLY A 374 -15.97 4.14 13.17
CA GLY A 374 -16.02 2.97 12.28
C GLY A 374 -15.36 1.72 12.87
N PHE A 375 -14.79 1.81 14.07
CA PHE A 375 -14.16 0.69 14.78
C PHE A 375 -15.03 0.14 15.92
N GLU A 376 -16.24 0.66 16.10
CA GLU A 376 -17.12 0.36 17.24
C GLU A 376 -17.62 -1.09 17.26
N GLU A 377 -17.54 -1.80 16.13
CA GLU A 377 -17.87 -3.23 16.06
C GLU A 377 -16.90 -4.10 16.89
N PHE A 378 -15.70 -3.60 17.19
CA PHE A 378 -14.67 -4.34 17.91
C PHE A 378 -14.68 -4.00 19.41
N LYS A 379 -15.00 -5.00 20.25
CA LYS A 379 -15.22 -4.78 21.69
C LYS A 379 -13.97 -4.92 22.56
N TYR A 380 -13.05 -5.84 22.23
CA TYR A 380 -11.84 -6.12 23.02
C TYR A 380 -10.69 -6.63 22.14
N HIS A 381 -9.45 -6.47 22.60
CA HIS A 381 -8.22 -7.00 21.97
C HIS A 381 -8.00 -6.56 20.51
N ILE A 382 -8.08 -5.25 20.28
CA ILE A 382 -7.78 -4.67 18.97
C ILE A 382 -6.38 -4.08 18.90
N THR A 383 -5.72 -4.32 17.77
CA THR A 383 -4.48 -3.65 17.38
C THR A 383 -4.74 -2.85 16.11
N ILE A 384 -4.50 -1.54 16.15
CA ILE A 384 -4.64 -0.66 14.99
C ILE A 384 -3.25 -0.15 14.58
N ASN A 385 -2.83 -0.46 13.36
CA ASN A 385 -1.71 0.24 12.73
C ASN A 385 -2.25 1.31 11.79
N THR A 386 -1.57 2.45 11.76
CA THR A 386 -1.96 3.62 10.95
C THR A 386 -0.87 3.87 9.93
N PHE A 387 -1.26 4.21 8.71
CA PHE A 387 -0.40 4.58 7.61
C PHE A 387 -0.92 5.88 6.99
N VAL A 388 -0.01 6.80 6.71
CA VAL A 388 -0.30 8.09 6.07
C VAL A 388 0.07 8.04 4.60
N ASP A 389 -0.46 8.97 3.82
CA ASP A 389 -0.21 9.09 2.38
C ASP A 389 -0.55 7.82 1.60
N TYR A 390 -1.47 7.00 2.12
CA TYR A 390 -1.94 5.82 1.41
C TYR A 390 -2.71 6.24 0.16
N VAL A 391 -2.34 5.65 -0.97
CA VAL A 391 -3.01 5.84 -2.25
C VAL A 391 -3.78 4.58 -2.62
N GLU A 392 -4.96 4.77 -3.17
CA GLU A 392 -5.77 3.71 -3.73
C GLU A 392 -5.25 3.34 -5.12
N ASN A 393 -5.00 2.05 -5.35
CA ASN A 393 -4.50 1.54 -6.62
C ASN A 393 -5.42 0.45 -7.16
N LEU A 394 -5.90 0.59 -8.41
CA LEU A 394 -6.76 -0.40 -9.05
C LEU A 394 -5.98 -1.53 -9.75
N LYS A 395 -4.65 -1.56 -9.62
CA LYS A 395 -3.83 -2.60 -10.21
C LYS A 395 -4.24 -3.97 -9.66
N PHE A 396 -4.65 -4.84 -10.57
CA PHE A 396 -4.87 -6.26 -10.32
C PHE A 396 -3.51 -6.94 -10.22
N MET A 397 -3.41 -7.88 -9.29
CA MET A 397 -2.19 -8.64 -9.02
C MET A 397 -2.23 -10.00 -9.69
#